data_AF-A0A812LKZ6-F1
#
_entry.id   AF-A0A812LKZ6-F1
#
_cell.length_a   1.000
_cell.length_b   1.000
_cell.length_c   1.000
_cell.angle_alpha   90.00
_cell.angle_beta   90.00
_cell.angle_gamma   90.00
#
_symmetry.space_group_name_H-M   'P 1'
#
loop_
_entity.id
_entity.type
_entity.pdbx_description
1 polymer ?
#
loop_
_entity_poly.entity_id
_entity_poly.type
_entity_poly.pdbx_seq_one_letter_code
_entity_poly.pdbx_strand_id
1 'polypeptide(L)'
;MQDYNGGRDFNSLKREVDRKLDPRPACSLESKDACTPEDRATLEESEKMSKAERAAKIKQVQEEIQESKKQAAELEKKAKRLAESLELIKAGGAAVERVEQLLEDGDWRAHCEGRTCIVAFLPHIYDDGAAGRREKIQVLDQVMKETKKDGKSVGFLWSQGGDQFEMEEVLGLQFGFPAVIAVNFGKGRFGVHRGTFDKDSISQFLTSLSRGGTPPRAQMGAPWAPLVLFQRRGEL
;
A
#
# COMPACT_ATOMS: atom_id res chain seq x y z
N MET A 1 34.37 -16.77 -35.89
CA MET A 1 34.98 -16.23 -34.66
C MET A 1 33.98 -15.27 -34.05
N GLN A 2 33.54 -15.49 -32.81
CA GLN A 2 32.77 -14.47 -32.09
C GLN A 2 33.75 -13.49 -31.48
N ASP A 3 33.64 -12.22 -31.84
CA ASP A 3 34.51 -11.17 -31.33
C ASP A 3 34.27 -10.93 -29.83
N TYR A 4 35.36 -10.70 -29.10
CA TYR A 4 35.32 -10.42 -27.67
C TYR A 4 34.73 -9.02 -27.42
N ASN A 5 33.51 -8.98 -26.90
CA ASN A 5 32.78 -7.75 -26.54
C ASN A 5 32.87 -7.42 -25.02
N GLY A 6 33.85 -7.98 -24.30
CA GLY A 6 34.05 -7.70 -22.88
C GLY A 6 34.90 -6.44 -22.61
N GLY A 7 34.92 -5.98 -21.37
CA GLY A 7 35.74 -4.85 -20.94
C GLY A 7 37.23 -5.11 -21.20
N ARG A 8 37.96 -4.10 -21.68
CA ARG A 8 39.39 -4.22 -21.97
C ARG A 8 40.28 -4.09 -20.73
N ASP A 9 39.68 -3.98 -19.55
CA ASP A 9 40.43 -3.98 -18.29
C ASP A 9 40.89 -5.39 -17.93
N PHE A 10 41.99 -5.45 -17.17
CA PHE A 10 42.62 -6.70 -16.76
C PHE A 10 41.66 -7.66 -16.05
N ASN A 11 40.71 -7.14 -15.26
CA ASN A 11 39.77 -7.99 -14.51
C ASN A 11 38.70 -8.59 -15.43
N SER A 12 38.22 -7.83 -16.42
CA SER A 12 37.28 -8.29 -17.44
C SER A 12 37.88 -9.30 -18.41
N LEU A 13 39.14 -9.08 -18.82
CA LEU A 13 39.89 -10.03 -19.63
C LEU A 13 40.16 -11.34 -18.86
N LYS A 14 40.62 -11.22 -17.61
CA LYS A 14 40.87 -12.37 -16.74
C LYS A 14 39.61 -13.22 -16.52
N ARG A 15 38.47 -12.60 -16.21
CA ARG A 15 37.19 -13.33 -16.04
C ARG A 15 36.73 -14.05 -17.30
N GLU A 16 36.99 -13.49 -18.48
CA GLU A 16 36.62 -14.15 -19.72
C GLU A 16 37.54 -15.34 -20.03
N VAL A 17 38.85 -15.19 -19.78
CA VAL A 17 39.83 -16.28 -19.88
C VAL A 17 39.47 -17.41 -18.92
N ASP A 18 39.22 -17.09 -17.64
CA ASP A 18 38.83 -18.04 -16.60
C ASP A 18 37.45 -18.69 -16.84
N ARG A 19 36.62 -18.13 -17.73
CA ARG A 19 35.29 -18.66 -18.07
C ARG A 19 35.27 -19.48 -19.35
N LYS A 20 36.05 -19.07 -20.36
CA LYS A 20 36.01 -19.66 -21.71
C LYS A 20 37.19 -20.56 -22.04
N LEU A 21 38.36 -20.30 -21.46
CA LEU A 21 39.60 -21.00 -21.80
C LEU A 21 40.08 -21.90 -20.65
N ASP A 22 39.76 -21.54 -19.41
CA ASP A 22 40.13 -22.33 -18.23
C ASP A 22 38.95 -22.39 -17.23
N PRO A 23 37.83 -23.04 -17.61
CA PRO A 23 36.66 -23.10 -16.74
C PRO A 23 37.08 -23.68 -15.40
N ARG A 24 36.92 -22.90 -14.33
CA ARG A 24 37.17 -23.38 -12.96
C ARG A 24 36.56 -24.77 -12.82
N PRO A 25 37.36 -25.78 -12.42
CA PRO A 25 36.86 -27.14 -12.36
C PRO A 25 35.64 -27.18 -11.45
N ALA A 26 34.62 -27.96 -11.82
CA ALA A 26 33.42 -28.05 -11.01
C ALA A 26 33.79 -28.52 -9.60
N CYS A 27 33.23 -27.88 -8.57
CA CYS A 27 33.46 -28.28 -7.18
C CYS A 27 33.26 -29.79 -7.03
N SER A 28 34.35 -30.48 -6.71
CA SER A 28 34.41 -31.94 -6.63
C SER A 28 35.52 -32.35 -5.69
N LEU A 29 35.57 -33.63 -5.33
CA LEU A 29 36.61 -34.19 -4.46
C LEU A 29 38.02 -34.03 -5.05
N GLU A 30 38.14 -33.93 -6.38
CA GLU A 30 39.40 -33.84 -7.11
C GLU A 30 39.86 -32.39 -7.33
N SER A 31 38.96 -31.42 -7.12
CA SER A 31 39.20 -29.98 -7.29
C SER A 31 38.56 -29.18 -6.14
N LYS A 32 38.99 -29.51 -4.91
CA LYS A 32 38.47 -28.93 -3.65
C LYS A 32 38.71 -27.43 -3.53
N ASP A 33 39.64 -26.88 -4.29
CA ASP A 33 40.00 -25.46 -4.45
C ASP A 33 38.96 -24.66 -5.25
N ALA A 34 38.07 -25.35 -5.97
CA ALA A 34 36.90 -24.76 -6.63
C ALA A 34 35.61 -24.81 -5.80
N CYS A 35 35.64 -25.39 -4.60
CA CYS A 35 34.50 -25.48 -3.68
C CYS A 35 34.42 -24.30 -2.71
N THR A 36 33.22 -23.95 -2.27
CA THR A 36 33.05 -23.09 -1.09
C THR A 36 33.46 -23.85 0.18
N PRO A 37 33.76 -23.16 1.30
CA PRO A 37 34.12 -23.83 2.56
C PRO A 37 33.06 -24.84 3.05
N GLU A 38 31.79 -24.55 2.82
CA GLU A 38 30.65 -25.40 3.18
C GLU A 38 30.52 -26.63 2.27
N ASP A 39 30.66 -26.43 0.97
CA ASP A 39 30.65 -27.51 -0.01
C ASP A 39 31.85 -28.45 0.20
N ARG A 40 33.03 -27.89 0.52
CA ARG A 40 34.24 -28.65 0.83
C ARG A 40 34.05 -29.51 2.08
N ALA A 41 33.48 -28.96 3.15
CA ALA A 41 33.17 -29.70 4.37
C ALA A 41 32.19 -30.86 4.08
N THR A 42 31.15 -30.59 3.29
CA THR A 42 30.16 -31.61 2.90
C THR A 42 30.80 -32.72 2.06
N LEU A 43 31.69 -32.40 1.13
CA LEU A 43 32.41 -33.37 0.31
C LEU A 43 33.40 -34.20 1.13
N GLU A 44 34.17 -33.59 2.03
CA GLU A 44 35.13 -34.29 2.91
C GLU A 44 34.45 -35.17 3.96
N GLU A 45 33.33 -34.72 4.52
CA GLU A 45 32.49 -35.55 5.40
C GLU A 45 31.91 -36.74 4.63
N SER A 46 31.42 -36.49 3.41
CA SER A 46 30.96 -37.54 2.50
C SER A 46 32.10 -38.51 2.19
N GLU A 47 33.33 -38.04 1.94
CA GLU A 47 34.51 -38.86 1.67
C GLU A 47 34.84 -39.83 2.82
N LYS A 48 34.67 -39.38 4.07
CA LYS A 48 34.92 -40.16 5.28
C LYS A 48 33.83 -41.21 5.58
N MET A 49 32.65 -41.09 4.98
CA MET A 49 31.56 -42.06 5.12
C MET A 49 31.76 -43.27 4.20
N SER A 50 31.40 -44.46 4.69
CA SER A 50 31.34 -45.68 3.89
C SER A 50 30.26 -45.58 2.80
N LYS A 51 30.36 -46.41 1.75
CA LYS A 51 29.36 -46.44 0.66
C LYS A 51 27.93 -46.64 1.16
N ALA A 52 27.75 -47.44 2.23
CA ALA A 52 26.46 -47.70 2.84
C ALA A 52 25.91 -46.48 3.59
N GLU A 53 26.76 -45.76 4.33
CA GLU A 53 26.37 -44.56 5.07
C GLU A 53 26.05 -43.40 4.12
N ARG A 54 26.80 -43.24 3.02
CA ARG A 54 26.47 -42.26 1.97
C ARG A 54 25.12 -42.53 1.33
N ALA A 55 24.82 -43.81 1.03
CA ALA A 55 23.52 -44.19 0.46
C ALA A 55 22.35 -43.90 1.42
N ALA A 56 22.54 -44.12 2.73
CA ALA A 56 21.54 -43.80 3.75
C ALA A 56 21.30 -42.28 3.85
N LYS A 57 22.36 -41.47 3.88
CA LYS A 57 22.26 -40.00 3.97
C LYS A 57 21.66 -39.39 2.70
N ILE A 58 21.98 -39.92 1.51
CA ILE A 58 21.31 -39.53 0.26
C ILE A 58 19.81 -39.80 0.34
N LYS A 59 19.40 -40.97 0.84
CA LYS A 59 17.98 -41.30 0.97
C LYS A 59 17.26 -40.38 1.96
N GLN A 60 17.88 -40.10 3.10
CA GLN A 60 17.34 -39.18 4.10
C GLN A 60 17.17 -37.76 3.52
N VAL A 61 18.20 -37.23 2.86
CA VAL A 61 18.12 -35.91 2.23
C VAL A 61 17.11 -35.89 1.08
N GLN A 62 16.96 -36.98 0.32
CA GLN A 62 15.91 -37.08 -0.70
C GLN A 62 14.51 -37.08 -0.10
N GLU A 63 14.31 -37.72 1.05
CA GLU A 63 13.04 -37.70 1.80
C GLU A 63 12.74 -36.30 2.36
N GLU A 64 13.73 -35.62 2.94
CA GLU A 64 13.61 -34.23 3.42
C GLU A 64 13.33 -33.25 2.27
N ILE A 65 13.94 -33.44 1.10
CA ILE A 65 13.64 -32.67 -0.11
C ILE A 65 12.19 -32.90 -0.56
N GLN A 66 11.71 -34.15 -0.52
CA GLN A 66 10.32 -34.47 -0.89
C GLN A 66 9.32 -33.85 0.08
N GLU A 67 9.60 -33.89 1.38
CA GLU A 67 8.76 -33.24 2.39
C GLU A 67 8.77 -31.72 2.24
N SER A 68 9.94 -31.11 2.07
CA SER A 68 10.08 -29.67 1.85
C SER A 68 9.38 -29.21 0.57
N LYS A 69 9.42 -30.00 -0.51
CA LYS A 69 8.66 -29.72 -1.74
C LYS A 69 7.16 -29.75 -1.53
N LYS A 70 6.65 -30.69 -0.71
CA LYS A 70 5.23 -30.75 -0.35
C LYS A 70 4.82 -29.51 0.46
N GLN A 71 5.63 -29.12 1.44
CA GLN A 71 5.39 -27.91 2.23
C GLN A 71 5.41 -26.64 1.36
N ALA A 72 6.37 -26.52 0.44
CA ALA A 72 6.45 -25.41 -0.51
C ALA A 72 5.20 -25.32 -1.40
N ALA A 73 4.69 -26.46 -1.88
CA ALA A 73 3.47 -26.50 -2.67
C ALA A 73 2.23 -26.04 -1.88
N GLU A 74 2.13 -26.39 -0.59
CA GLU A 74 1.05 -25.91 0.28
C GLU A 74 1.17 -24.42 0.60
N LEU A 75 2.39 -23.91 0.84
CA LEU A 75 2.65 -22.49 1.03
C LEU A 75 2.32 -21.68 -0.24
N GLU A 76 2.64 -22.20 -1.43
CA GLU A 76 2.30 -21.56 -2.70
C GLU A 76 0.78 -21.50 -2.91
N LYS A 77 0.05 -22.58 -2.61
CA LYS A 77 -1.42 -22.59 -2.62
C LYS A 77 -2.00 -21.57 -1.63
N LYS A 78 -1.45 -21.49 -0.43
CA LYS A 78 -1.85 -20.52 0.59
C LYS A 78 -1.60 -19.08 0.10
N ALA A 79 -0.44 -18.82 -0.50
CA ALA A 79 -0.11 -17.51 -1.08
C ALA A 79 -1.09 -17.12 -2.20
N LYS A 80 -1.44 -18.04 -3.09
CA LYS A 80 -2.46 -17.81 -4.15
C LYS A 80 -3.83 -17.46 -3.56
N ARG A 81 -4.30 -18.22 -2.55
CA ARG A 81 -5.56 -17.92 -1.86
C ARG A 81 -5.54 -16.56 -1.17
N LEU A 82 -4.42 -16.20 -0.54
CA LEU A 82 -4.26 -14.89 0.09
C LEU A 82 -4.24 -13.76 -0.96
N ALA A 83 -3.62 -13.98 -2.12
CA ALA A 83 -3.65 -13.02 -3.22
C ALA A 83 -5.06 -12.85 -3.79
N GLU A 84 -5.80 -13.94 -4.02
CA GLU A 84 -7.21 -13.88 -4.46
C GLU A 84 -8.10 -13.18 -3.42
N SER A 85 -7.92 -13.50 -2.13
CA SER A 85 -8.62 -12.83 -1.04
C SER A 85 -8.28 -11.34 -0.98
N LEU A 86 -7.01 -10.96 -1.20
CA LEU A 86 -6.58 -9.57 -1.25
C LEU A 86 -7.25 -8.81 -2.40
N GLU A 87 -7.36 -9.42 -3.59
CA GLU A 87 -8.07 -8.83 -4.73
C GLU A 87 -9.57 -8.70 -4.44
N LEU A 88 -10.18 -9.68 -3.77
CA LEU A 88 -11.57 -9.61 -3.32
C LEU A 88 -11.80 -8.52 -2.26
N ILE A 89 -10.87 -8.34 -1.30
CA ILE A 89 -10.93 -7.29 -0.28
C ILE A 89 -10.81 -5.91 -0.95
N LYS A 90 -9.88 -5.75 -1.89
CA LYS A 90 -9.76 -4.51 -2.69
C LYS A 90 -11.03 -4.24 -3.51
N ALA A 91 -11.62 -5.28 -4.09
CA ALA A 91 -12.89 -5.16 -4.83
C ALA A 91 -14.08 -4.83 -3.91
N GLY A 92 -14.10 -5.36 -2.69
CA GLY A 92 -15.05 -5.00 -1.64
C GLY A 92 -14.96 -3.52 -1.24
N GLY A 93 -13.76 -2.94 -1.25
CA GLY A 93 -13.55 -1.50 -1.06
C GLY A 93 -13.89 -0.63 -2.29
N ALA A 94 -13.95 -1.22 -3.49
CA ALA A 94 -14.27 -0.49 -4.72
C ALA A 94 -15.75 -0.06 -4.78
N ALA A 95 -16.64 -0.82 -4.11
CA ALA A 95 -18.00 -0.41 -3.85
C ALA A 95 -18.08 0.24 -2.46
N VAL A 96 -17.63 1.50 -2.34
CA VAL A 96 -17.94 2.33 -1.17
C VAL A 96 -19.47 2.45 -1.10
N GLU A 97 -20.12 1.65 -0.24
CA GLU A 97 -21.57 1.65 -0.05
C GLU A 97 -22.02 2.65 1.02
N ARG A 98 -21.08 3.09 1.87
CA ARG A 98 -21.28 3.97 3.03
C ARG A 98 -20.09 4.89 3.26
N VAL A 99 -20.34 6.04 3.88
CA VAL A 99 -19.29 7.00 4.23
C VAL A 99 -18.57 6.54 5.50
N GLU A 100 -17.28 6.21 5.37
CA GLU A 100 -16.45 5.71 6.47
C GLU A 100 -15.73 6.82 7.23
N GLN A 101 -15.29 6.50 8.46
CA GLN A 101 -14.53 7.44 9.29
C GLN A 101 -13.08 7.50 8.82
N LEU A 102 -12.51 8.71 8.77
CA LEU A 102 -11.09 8.95 8.57
C LEU A 102 -10.34 8.77 9.90
N LEU A 103 -9.64 7.64 10.04
CA LEU A 103 -8.84 7.28 11.20
C LEU A 103 -7.35 7.21 10.87
N GLU A 104 -7.00 6.64 9.72
CA GLU A 104 -5.62 6.38 9.29
C GLU A 104 -5.38 6.66 7.79
N ASP A 105 -4.12 6.64 7.37
CA ASP A 105 -3.70 6.90 5.97
C ASP A 105 -4.32 5.90 4.98
N GLY A 106 -4.58 4.67 5.45
CA GLY A 106 -5.27 3.64 4.68
C GLY A 106 -6.67 4.07 4.24
N ASP A 107 -7.43 4.73 5.12
CA ASP A 107 -8.78 5.24 4.80
C ASP A 107 -8.71 6.28 3.70
N TRP A 108 -7.75 7.21 3.81
CA TRP A 108 -7.55 8.21 2.77
C TRP A 108 -7.21 7.58 1.42
N ARG A 109 -6.27 6.62 1.39
CA ARG A 109 -5.88 5.97 0.12
C ARG A 109 -7.04 5.22 -0.51
N ALA A 110 -7.78 4.45 0.28
CA ALA A 110 -8.93 3.70 -0.20
C ALA A 110 -10.04 4.60 -0.77
N HIS A 111 -10.33 5.72 -0.10
CA HIS A 111 -11.50 6.54 -0.42
C HIS A 111 -11.20 7.78 -1.26
N CYS A 112 -9.99 8.33 -1.24
CA CYS A 112 -9.70 9.66 -1.76
C CYS A 112 -8.51 9.74 -2.74
N GLU A 113 -7.70 8.69 -2.89
CA GLU A 113 -6.50 8.74 -3.74
C GLU A 113 -6.83 9.06 -5.21
N GLY A 114 -6.10 10.01 -5.80
CA GLY A 114 -6.24 10.39 -7.21
C GLY A 114 -7.55 11.13 -7.59
N ARG A 115 -8.45 11.39 -6.64
CA ARG A 115 -9.76 12.03 -6.89
C ARG A 115 -10.06 13.16 -5.92
N THR A 116 -11.15 13.89 -6.16
CA THR A 116 -11.68 14.86 -5.19
C THR A 116 -12.38 14.08 -4.09
N CYS A 117 -12.13 14.43 -2.83
CA CYS A 117 -12.75 13.81 -1.67
C CYS A 117 -13.55 14.83 -0.87
N ILE A 118 -14.75 14.44 -0.48
CA ILE A 118 -15.57 15.15 0.48
C ILE A 118 -15.24 14.60 1.86
N VAL A 119 -14.85 15.48 2.77
CA VAL A 119 -14.63 15.13 4.18
C VAL A 119 -15.57 15.98 5.03
N ALA A 120 -16.41 15.32 5.80
CA ALA A 120 -17.30 15.99 6.74
C ALA A 120 -16.76 15.86 8.17
N PHE A 121 -16.56 16.99 8.83
CA PHE A 121 -16.19 17.05 10.24
C PHE A 121 -17.47 17.15 11.05
N LEU A 122 -17.77 16.10 11.79
CA LEU A 122 -18.99 15.99 12.59
C LEU A 122 -18.69 16.38 14.04
N PRO A 123 -19.68 16.88 14.80
CA PRO A 123 -19.50 17.18 16.21
C PRO A 123 -18.94 16.00 17.02
N HIS A 124 -18.31 16.31 18.14
CA HIS A 124 -17.85 15.28 19.05
C HIS A 124 -19.06 14.49 19.57
N ILE A 125 -18.88 13.21 19.92
CA ILE A 125 -19.99 12.36 20.37
C ILE A 125 -20.73 12.92 21.59
N TYR A 126 -20.09 13.80 22.37
CA TYR A 126 -20.66 14.45 23.54
C TYR A 126 -21.60 15.62 23.20
N ASP A 127 -21.52 16.17 21.99
CA ASP A 127 -22.31 17.32 21.57
C ASP A 127 -23.68 16.91 21.01
N ASP A 128 -23.72 15.86 20.18
CA ASP A 128 -24.94 15.44 19.46
C ASP A 128 -25.31 13.96 19.62
N GLY A 129 -24.48 13.20 20.35
CA GLY A 129 -24.71 11.79 20.62
C GLY A 129 -24.65 10.89 19.38
N ALA A 130 -24.78 9.59 19.62
CA ALA A 130 -24.71 8.60 18.54
C ALA A 130 -25.86 8.77 17.52
N ALA A 131 -27.01 9.31 17.94
CA ALA A 131 -28.14 9.58 17.04
C ALA A 131 -27.84 10.73 16.08
N GLY A 132 -27.38 11.88 16.59
CA GLY A 132 -27.04 13.04 15.77
C GLY A 132 -25.91 12.76 14.78
N ARG A 133 -24.92 11.98 15.18
CA ARG A 133 -23.86 11.48 14.27
C ARG A 133 -24.42 10.63 13.15
N ARG A 134 -25.26 9.63 13.46
CA ARG A 134 -25.85 8.72 12.45
C ARG A 134 -26.68 9.48 11.43
N GLU A 135 -27.47 10.45 11.86
CA GLU A 135 -28.27 11.30 10.97
C GLU A 135 -27.37 12.05 9.97
N LYS A 136 -26.28 12.65 10.45
CA LYS A 136 -25.34 13.38 9.59
C LYS A 136 -24.63 12.45 8.60
N ILE A 137 -24.23 11.25 9.03
CA ILE A 137 -23.65 10.24 8.14
C ILE A 137 -24.67 9.80 7.07
N GLN A 138 -25.95 9.65 7.43
CA GLN A 138 -27.00 9.33 6.46
C GLN A 138 -27.17 10.41 5.39
N VAL A 139 -27.04 11.68 5.74
CA VAL A 139 -27.02 12.78 4.74
C VAL A 139 -25.85 12.59 3.76
N LEU A 140 -24.65 12.30 4.26
CA LEU A 140 -23.48 12.06 3.41
C LEU A 140 -23.64 10.82 2.53
N ASP A 141 -24.24 9.74 3.04
CA ASP A 141 -24.57 8.54 2.26
C ASP A 141 -25.52 8.86 1.10
N GLN A 142 -26.50 9.72 1.32
CA GLN A 142 -27.44 10.15 0.27
C GLN A 142 -26.72 10.94 -0.82
N VAL A 143 -25.86 11.89 -0.43
CA VAL A 143 -25.05 12.68 -1.37
C VAL A 143 -24.08 11.79 -2.15
N MET A 144 -23.43 10.83 -1.47
CA MET A 144 -22.52 9.89 -2.10
C MET A 144 -23.22 9.02 -3.14
N LYS A 145 -24.39 8.48 -2.80
CA LYS A 145 -25.22 7.67 -3.72
C LYS A 145 -25.67 8.48 -4.93
N GLU A 146 -26.06 9.74 -4.75
CA GLU A 146 -26.42 10.65 -5.85
C GLU A 146 -25.22 10.98 -6.75
N THR A 147 -24.08 11.30 -6.13
CA THR A 147 -22.83 11.61 -6.85
C THR A 147 -22.33 10.40 -7.66
N LYS A 148 -22.47 9.19 -7.13
CA LYS A 148 -22.17 7.94 -7.83
C LYS A 148 -23.12 7.69 -9.00
N LYS A 149 -24.42 7.96 -8.84
CA LYS A 149 -25.42 7.87 -9.91
C LYS A 149 -25.12 8.84 -11.06
N ASP A 150 -24.62 10.02 -10.74
CA ASP A 150 -24.16 11.03 -11.72
C ASP A 150 -22.85 10.64 -12.44
N GLY A 151 -22.23 9.50 -12.11
CA GLY A 151 -20.97 9.06 -12.71
C GLY A 151 -19.74 9.87 -12.27
N LYS A 152 -19.86 10.68 -11.22
CA LYS A 152 -18.75 11.50 -10.71
C LYS A 152 -17.82 10.65 -9.84
N SER A 153 -16.52 10.70 -10.13
CA SER A 153 -15.49 10.06 -9.28
C SER A 153 -15.14 10.97 -8.10
N VAL A 154 -15.94 10.89 -7.04
CA VAL A 154 -15.75 11.64 -5.79
C VAL A 154 -15.70 10.66 -4.62
N GLY A 155 -14.68 10.80 -3.77
CA GLY A 155 -14.56 10.08 -2.51
C GLY A 155 -15.36 10.74 -1.40
N PHE A 156 -15.77 9.97 -0.39
CA PHE A 156 -16.49 10.47 0.77
C PHE A 156 -15.93 9.86 2.04
N LEU A 157 -15.64 10.70 3.02
CA LEU A 157 -15.24 10.34 4.38
C LEU A 157 -15.90 11.28 5.39
N TRP A 158 -15.94 10.86 6.65
CA TRP A 158 -16.23 11.75 7.77
C TRP A 158 -15.14 11.67 8.83
N SER A 159 -14.97 12.71 9.64
CA SER A 159 -14.09 12.70 10.80
C SER A 159 -14.80 13.33 11.98
N GLN A 160 -14.43 12.93 13.19
CA GLN A 160 -14.90 13.61 14.39
C GLN A 160 -14.11 14.91 14.55
N GLY A 161 -14.80 15.99 14.90
CA GLY A 161 -14.16 17.27 15.19
C GLY A 161 -13.11 17.14 16.30
N GLY A 162 -11.91 17.66 16.04
CA GLY A 162 -10.75 17.57 16.92
C GLY A 162 -9.81 16.40 16.61
N ASP A 163 -10.25 15.37 15.87
CA ASP A 163 -9.41 14.22 15.53
C ASP A 163 -8.33 14.56 14.48
N GLN A 164 -8.57 15.62 13.69
CA GLN A 164 -7.72 16.03 12.55
C GLN A 164 -7.32 17.51 12.68
N PHE A 165 -6.82 17.89 13.85
CA PHE A 165 -6.56 19.28 14.26
C PHE A 165 -5.82 20.13 13.20
N GLU A 166 -4.72 19.62 12.63
CA GLU A 166 -3.94 20.36 11.64
C GLU A 166 -4.72 20.63 10.35
N MET A 167 -5.56 19.67 9.92
CA MET A 167 -6.44 19.85 8.77
C MET A 167 -7.52 20.90 9.08
N GLU A 168 -8.11 20.84 10.27
CA GLU A 168 -9.15 21.77 10.71
C GLU A 168 -8.62 23.22 10.80
N GLU A 169 -7.40 23.40 11.31
CA GLU A 169 -6.75 24.71 11.41
C GLU A 169 -6.43 25.30 10.04
N VAL A 170 -5.76 24.52 9.17
CA VAL A 170 -5.35 24.99 7.84
C VAL A 170 -6.55 25.33 6.95
N LEU A 171 -7.62 24.56 7.07
CA LEU A 171 -8.84 24.78 6.30
C LEU A 171 -9.77 25.82 6.94
N GLY A 172 -9.40 26.36 8.12
CA GLY A 172 -10.14 27.40 8.80
C GLY A 172 -11.52 26.95 9.30
N LEU A 173 -11.62 25.72 9.81
CA LEU A 173 -12.88 25.12 10.30
C LEU A 173 -13.28 25.61 11.71
N GLN A 174 -12.71 26.73 12.15
CA GLN A 174 -12.93 27.33 13.48
C GLN A 174 -14.35 27.88 13.69
N PHE A 175 -15.20 27.90 12.65
CA PHE A 175 -16.59 28.31 12.74
C PHE A 175 -17.52 27.25 13.36
N GLY A 176 -16.99 26.05 13.64
CA GLY A 176 -17.69 24.98 14.35
C GLY A 176 -18.17 23.85 13.45
N PHE A 177 -18.71 22.80 14.08
CA PHE A 177 -19.17 21.59 13.44
C PHE A 177 -20.71 21.49 13.46
N PRO A 178 -21.34 20.88 12.44
CA PRO A 178 -20.71 20.15 11.34
C PRO A 178 -20.12 21.06 10.24
N ALA A 179 -18.98 20.66 9.69
CA ALA A 179 -18.32 21.33 8.57
C ALA A 179 -18.05 20.35 7.43
N VAL A 180 -18.10 20.80 6.18
CA VAL A 180 -17.81 19.96 5.01
C VAL A 180 -16.73 20.63 4.16
N ILE A 181 -15.74 19.86 3.76
CA ILE A 181 -14.71 20.29 2.82
C ILE A 181 -14.75 19.41 1.58
N ALA A 182 -14.25 19.95 0.47
CA ALA A 182 -13.84 19.18 -0.68
C ALA A 182 -12.35 19.41 -0.91
N VAL A 183 -11.60 18.33 -1.09
CA VAL A 183 -10.14 18.41 -1.18
C VAL A 183 -9.64 17.45 -2.26
N ASN A 184 -8.64 17.89 -3.02
CA ASN A 184 -7.97 17.07 -4.02
C ASN A 184 -6.45 17.24 -3.86
N PHE A 185 -5.80 16.19 -3.39
CA PHE A 185 -4.36 16.18 -3.11
C PHE A 185 -3.52 16.34 -4.37
N GLY A 186 -3.85 15.58 -5.42
CA GLY A 186 -3.13 15.66 -6.69
C GLY A 186 -3.22 17.03 -7.38
N LYS A 187 -4.31 17.78 -7.16
CA LYS A 187 -4.51 19.11 -7.75
C LYS A 187 -4.12 20.27 -6.81
N GLY A 188 -3.82 20.00 -5.55
CA GLY A 188 -3.54 21.04 -4.55
C GLY A 188 -4.69 22.03 -4.33
N ARG A 189 -5.94 21.57 -4.51
CA ARG A 189 -7.13 22.41 -4.37
C ARG A 189 -8.03 21.92 -3.25
N PHE A 190 -8.60 22.86 -2.54
CA PHE A 190 -9.69 22.59 -1.63
C PHE A 190 -10.78 23.65 -1.71
N GLY A 191 -11.95 23.33 -1.16
CA GLY A 191 -13.05 24.24 -0.93
C GLY A 191 -13.71 23.91 0.41
N VAL A 192 -14.22 24.92 1.07
CA VAL A 192 -14.99 24.79 2.31
C VAL A 192 -16.43 25.11 2.01
N HIS A 193 -17.32 24.20 2.38
CA HIS A 193 -18.75 24.37 2.26
C HIS A 193 -19.25 25.41 3.28
N ARG A 194 -20.06 26.37 2.84
CA ARG A 194 -20.62 27.45 3.69
C ARG A 194 -22.15 27.44 3.76
N GLY A 195 -22.78 26.32 3.38
CA GLY A 195 -24.24 26.15 3.45
C GLY A 195 -24.67 25.30 4.65
N THR A 196 -25.97 25.03 4.72
CA THR A 196 -26.59 24.13 5.70
C THR A 196 -26.12 22.68 5.50
N PHE A 197 -26.04 21.91 6.58
CA PHE A 197 -25.65 20.50 6.50
C PHE A 197 -26.84 19.64 6.07
N ASP A 198 -27.15 19.66 4.78
CA ASP A 198 -28.19 18.85 4.15
C ASP A 198 -27.77 18.37 2.76
N LYS A 199 -28.54 17.44 2.23
CA LYS A 199 -28.26 16.77 0.96
C LYS A 199 -28.14 17.78 -0.20
N ASP A 200 -29.09 18.69 -0.32
CA ASP A 200 -29.19 19.59 -1.47
C ASP A 200 -28.06 20.63 -1.45
N SER A 201 -27.79 21.19 -0.28
CA SER A 201 -26.72 22.15 -0.04
C SER A 201 -25.34 21.56 -0.36
N ILE A 202 -25.05 20.34 0.11
CA ILE A 202 -23.79 19.64 -0.18
C ILE A 202 -23.69 19.22 -1.66
N SER A 203 -24.79 18.74 -2.27
CA SER A 203 -24.81 18.40 -3.70
C SER A 203 -24.61 19.64 -4.60
N GLN A 204 -25.15 20.79 -4.22
CA GLN A 204 -24.92 22.06 -4.90
C GLN A 204 -23.46 22.52 -4.77
N PHE A 205 -22.86 22.35 -3.59
CA PHE A 205 -21.44 22.61 -3.38
C PHE A 205 -20.54 21.75 -4.28
N LEU A 206 -20.80 20.45 -4.38
CA LEU A 206 -20.10 19.56 -5.32
C LEU A 206 -20.22 20.03 -6.79
N THR A 207 -21.42 20.46 -7.16
CA THR A 207 -21.69 20.96 -8.51
C THR A 207 -20.96 22.28 -8.78
N SER A 208 -20.86 23.19 -7.81
CA SER A 208 -20.14 24.46 -7.96
C SER A 208 -18.64 24.24 -8.14
N LEU A 209 -18.04 23.28 -7.41
CA LEU A 209 -16.64 22.91 -7.55
C LEU A 209 -16.31 22.40 -8.96
N SER A 210 -17.24 21.64 -9.55
CA SER A 210 -17.09 21.09 -10.90
C SER A 210 -17.10 22.19 -11.98
N ARG A 211 -17.75 23.32 -11.68
CA ARG A 211 -17.83 24.52 -12.55
C ARG A 211 -16.73 25.55 -12.28
N GLY A 212 -15.74 25.23 -11.44
CA GLY A 212 -14.68 26.17 -11.07
C GLY A 212 -15.07 27.18 -9.98
N GLY A 213 -16.25 27.02 -9.36
CA GLY A 213 -16.70 27.79 -8.21
C GLY A 213 -15.93 27.39 -6.95
N THR A 214 -14.71 27.90 -6.81
CA THR A 214 -13.98 27.92 -5.53
C THR A 214 -13.65 29.38 -5.20
N PRO A 215 -13.84 29.83 -3.95
CA PRO A 215 -13.42 31.16 -3.54
C PRO A 215 -11.94 31.39 -3.88
N PRO A 216 -11.53 32.65 -4.14
CA PRO A 216 -10.17 32.94 -4.52
C PRO A 216 -9.24 32.61 -3.35
N ARG A 217 -8.38 31.62 -3.59
CA ARG A 217 -7.17 31.33 -2.82
C ARG A 217 -7.40 30.54 -1.53
N ALA A 218 -7.20 29.23 -1.66
CA ALA A 218 -6.38 28.53 -0.70
C ALA A 218 -5.63 27.40 -1.43
N GLN A 219 -4.44 27.75 -1.92
CA GLN A 219 -3.46 26.77 -2.34
C GLN A 219 -2.92 26.15 -1.06
N MET A 220 -2.93 24.83 -0.94
CA MET A 220 -2.23 24.20 0.18
C MET A 220 -0.73 24.38 -0.04
N GLY A 221 -0.08 25.15 0.83
CA GLY A 221 1.37 25.34 0.80
C GLY A 221 2.08 24.01 1.05
N ALA A 222 3.10 23.67 0.25
CA ALA A 222 3.89 22.45 0.46
C ALA A 222 4.57 22.50 1.84
N PRO A 223 4.32 21.53 2.76
CA PRO A 223 4.35 20.09 2.50
C PRO A 223 3.21 19.31 3.18
N TRP A 224 1.96 19.72 3.01
CA TRP A 224 0.72 19.01 3.43
C TRP A 224 0.48 17.62 2.78
N ALA A 225 1.51 17.00 2.19
CA ALA A 225 1.43 15.65 1.63
C ALA A 225 0.88 14.66 2.69
N PRO A 226 0.28 13.52 2.28
CA PRO A 226 -0.35 12.55 3.20
C PRO A 226 0.49 12.16 4.42
N LEU A 227 1.82 12.28 4.31
CA LEU A 227 2.79 12.13 5.39
C LEU A 227 2.46 12.94 6.65
N VAL A 228 2.02 14.20 6.54
CA VAL A 228 1.86 15.09 7.71
C VAL A 228 0.60 14.76 8.53
N LEU A 229 -0.50 14.33 7.88
CA LEU A 229 -1.76 13.99 8.57
C LEU A 229 -1.63 12.81 9.56
N PHE A 230 -0.65 11.94 9.36
CA PHE A 230 -0.54 10.69 10.10
C PHE A 230 0.77 10.51 10.88
N GLN A 231 1.76 11.39 10.73
CA GLN A 231 3.08 11.19 11.33
C GLN A 231 3.15 11.36 12.85
N ARG A 232 2.15 11.97 13.51
CA ARG A 232 2.21 12.28 14.95
C ARG A 232 1.38 11.40 15.88
N ARG A 233 0.80 10.29 15.41
CA ARG A 233 0.14 9.32 16.31
C ARG A 233 1.01 8.12 16.70
N GLY A 234 2.27 8.07 16.23
CA GLY A 234 3.24 7.01 16.55
C GLY A 234 4.36 7.39 17.52
N GLU A 235 4.34 8.61 18.06
CA GLU A 235 5.31 9.09 19.05
C GLU A 235 4.59 9.59 20.30
N LEU A 236 4.07 8.67 21.11
CA LEU A 236 3.76 8.83 22.53
C LEU A 236 3.60 7.44 23.18
#